data_AF-A0A0K8R2T3-F1
#
_entry.id   AF-A0A0K8R2T3-F1
#
_cell.length_a   1.000
_cell.length_b   1.000
_cell.length_c   1.000
_cell.angle_alpha   90.00
_cell.angle_beta   90.00
_cell.angle_gamma   90.00
#
_symmetry.space_group_name_H-M   'P 1'
#
loop_
_entity.id
_entity.type
_entity.pdbx_description
1 polymer ?
#
loop_
_entity_poly.entity_id
_entity_poly.type
_entity_poly.pdbx_seq_one_letter_code
_entity_poly.pdbx_strand_id
1 'polypeptide(L)' 'MRALAIVIVSLLLLECFYYVEPAPTRQPHARRHPCERKPCEKPETCDTPCTQCSNGFWGDRLCKRW' A
#
# COMPACT_ATOMS: atom_id res chain seq x y z
N MET A 1 22.16 40.43 -19.77
CA MET A 1 22.14 39.88 -18.39
C MET A 1 20.81 39.23 -18.00
N ARG A 2 19.64 39.86 -18.24
CA ARG A 2 18.32 39.28 -17.87
C ARG A 2 17.98 37.95 -18.57
N ALA A 3 18.24 37.82 -19.87
CA ALA A 3 17.96 36.59 -20.61
C ALA A 3 18.75 35.38 -20.06
N LEU A 4 20.04 35.57 -19.76
CA LEU A 4 20.89 34.54 -19.16
C LEU A 4 20.37 34.10 -17.78
N ALA A 5 19.95 35.06 -16.94
CA ALA A 5 19.39 34.74 -15.63
C ALA A 5 18.09 33.93 -15.74
N ILE A 6 17.21 34.28 -16.69
CA ILE A 6 15.96 33.55 -16.92
C ILE A 6 16.25 32.11 -17.36
N VAL A 7 17.18 31.92 -18.31
CA VAL A 7 17.57 30.58 -18.79
C VAL A 7 18.14 29.72 -17.66
N ILE A 8 19.02 30.29 -16.84
CA ILE A 8 19.64 29.58 -15.70
C ILE A 8 18.58 29.19 -14.66
N VAL A 9 17.68 30.11 -14.30
CA VAL A 9 16.60 29.83 -13.34
C VAL A 9 15.64 28.76 -13.87
N SER A 10 15.30 28.81 -15.16
CA SER A 10 14.43 27.80 -15.76
C SER A 10 15.09 26.40 -15.78
N LEU A 11 16.40 26.31 -16.03
CA LEU A 11 17.13 25.04 -15.98
C LEU A 11 17.20 24.48 -14.55
N LEU A 12 17.47 25.33 -13.55
CA LEU A 12 17.50 24.94 -12.14
C LEU A 12 16.15 24.41 -11.67
N LEU A 13 15.06 25.08 -12.04
CA LEU A 13 13.70 24.61 -11.70
C LEU A 13 13.39 23.27 -12.36
N LEU A 14 13.79 23.09 -13.62
CA LEU A 14 13.56 21.84 -14.35
C LEU A 14 14.27 20.65 -13.70
N GLU A 15 15.53 20.81 -13.27
CA GLU A 15 16.25 19.76 -12.54
C GLU A 15 15.64 19.45 -11.17
N CYS A 16 15.18 20.49 -10.44
CA CYS A 16 14.47 20.29 -9.18
C CYS A 16 13.20 19.46 -9.35
N PHE A 17 12.43 19.68 -10.43
CA PHE A 17 11.23 18.88 -10.69
C PHE A 17 11.55 17.44 -11.11
N TYR A 18 12.60 17.23 -11.91
CA TYR A 18 13.05 15.89 -12.28
C TYR A 18 13.53 15.05 -11.08
N TYR A 19 14.11 15.68 -10.07
CA TYR A 19 14.53 14.98 -8.84
C TYR A 19 13.36 14.55 -7.94
N VAL A 20 12.23 15.26 -8.01
CA VAL A 20 11.05 15.02 -7.15
C VAL A 20 10.11 13.97 -7.74
N GLU A 21 10.33 13.51 -8.97
CA GLU A 21 9.53 12.46 -9.56
C GLU A 21 9.64 11.18 -8.71
N PRO A 22 8.54 10.72 -8.07
CA PRO A 22 8.61 9.58 -7.18
C PRO A 22 9.00 8.36 -8.00
N ALA A 23 10.17 7.79 -7.70
CA ALA A 23 10.60 6.54 -8.32
C ALA A 23 9.49 5.49 -8.13
N PRO A 24 9.16 4.70 -9.17
CA PRO A 24 8.14 3.67 -9.05
C PRO A 24 8.49 2.77 -7.86
N THR A 25 7.52 2.59 -6.98
CA THR A 25 7.74 1.88 -5.72
C THR A 25 8.17 0.46 -6.05
N ARG A 26 9.42 0.09 -5.73
CA ARG A 26 9.92 -1.28 -5.92
C ARG A 26 9.20 -2.31 -5.06
N GLN A 27 8.42 -1.86 -4.08
CA GLN A 27 7.69 -2.72 -3.17
C GLN A 27 6.30 -3.01 -3.74
N PRO A 28 5.88 -4.30 -3.86
CA PRO A 28 4.51 -4.61 -4.17
C PRO A 28 3.60 -4.06 -3.07
N HIS A 29 2.46 -3.50 -3.46
CA HIS A 29 1.44 -3.11 -2.48
C HIS A 29 1.12 -4.30 -1.58
N ALA A 30 1.06 -4.06 -0.26
CA ALA A 30 0.66 -5.07 0.69
C ALA A 30 -0.70 -5.64 0.29
N ARG A 31 -0.74 -6.94 -0.01
CA ARG A 31 -1.99 -7.65 -0.32
C ARG A 31 -2.38 -8.45 0.90
N ARG A 32 -3.67 -8.37 1.26
CA ARG A 32 -4.26 -9.23 2.28
C ARG A 32 -4.17 -10.70 1.87
N HIS A 33 -4.01 -11.58 2.84
CA HIS A 33 -3.97 -13.02 2.58
C HIS A 33 -5.33 -13.47 2.00
N PRO A 34 -5.40 -14.47 1.10
CA PRO A 34 -6.67 -14.92 0.50
C PRO A 34 -7.77 -15.26 1.51
N CYS A 35 -7.39 -15.71 2.72
CA CYS A 35 -8.32 -15.99 3.81
C CYS A 35 -9.05 -14.75 4.36
N GLU A 36 -8.38 -13.59 4.37
CA GLU A 36 -8.87 -12.35 4.97
C GLU A 36 -9.89 -11.62 4.09
N ARG A 37 -10.43 -12.31 3.08
CA ARG A 37 -11.48 -11.81 2.19
C ARG A 37 -12.88 -12.06 2.74
N LYS A 38 -13.03 -13.05 3.63
CA LYS A 38 -14.33 -13.46 4.18
C LYS A 38 -14.46 -12.93 5.60
N PRO A 39 -15.53 -12.17 5.90
CA PRO A 39 -15.87 -11.83 7.28
C PRO A 39 -16.40 -13.06 8.01
N CYS A 40 -16.17 -13.11 9.32
CA CYS A 40 -16.59 -14.19 10.18
C CYS A 40 -16.94 -13.68 11.58
N GLU A 41 -17.90 -14.34 12.21
CA GLU A 41 -18.25 -14.12 13.62
C GLU A 41 -17.89 -15.34 14.47
N LYS A 42 -17.99 -16.53 13.86
CA LYS A 42 -17.63 -17.83 14.43
C LYS A 42 -16.63 -18.53 13.51
N PRO A 43 -15.76 -19.41 14.05
CA PRO A 43 -14.78 -20.15 13.25
C PRO A 43 -15.42 -21.08 12.21
N GLU A 44 -16.62 -21.61 12.50
CA GLU A 44 -17.38 -22.49 11.60
C GLU A 44 -17.80 -21.84 10.28
N THR A 45 -17.82 -20.50 10.23
CA THR A 45 -18.18 -19.77 9.00
C THR A 45 -17.03 -19.75 7.98
N CYS A 46 -15.83 -20.15 8.38
CA CYS A 46 -14.64 -20.14 7.54
C CYS A 46 -14.38 -21.53 6.91
N ASP A 47 -14.02 -21.55 5.63
CA ASP A 47 -13.82 -22.77 4.85
C ASP A 47 -12.33 -23.19 4.83
N THR A 48 -12.04 -24.48 4.72
CA THR A 48 -10.65 -24.98 4.61
C THR A 48 -9.96 -24.38 3.37
N PRO A 49 -8.75 -23.80 3.48
CA PRO A 49 -7.75 -23.92 4.56
C PRO A 49 -7.81 -22.84 5.66
N CYS A 50 -8.78 -21.93 5.62
CA CYS A 50 -8.90 -20.82 6.56
C CYS A 50 -9.90 -21.24 7.65
N THR A 51 -9.46 -21.89 8.72
CA THR A 51 -10.38 -22.47 9.72
C THR A 51 -10.62 -21.59 10.94
N GLN A 52 -9.84 -20.52 11.10
CA GLN A 52 -9.94 -19.65 12.26
C GLN A 52 -10.65 -18.35 11.94
N CYS A 53 -11.41 -17.87 12.91
CA CYS A 53 -12.02 -16.55 12.87
C CYS A 53 -11.35 -15.64 13.90
N SER A 54 -10.88 -14.48 13.45
CA SER A 54 -10.28 -13.46 14.32
C SER A 54 -11.37 -12.65 15.03
N ASN A 55 -12.07 -13.30 15.97
CA ASN A 55 -13.24 -12.74 16.69
C ASN A 55 -12.95 -12.34 18.14
N GLY A 56 -11.67 -12.28 18.54
CA GLY A 56 -11.29 -11.77 19.86
C GLY A 56 -11.62 -10.28 20.04
N PHE A 57 -11.43 -9.77 21.26
CA PHE A 57 -11.69 -8.36 21.58
C PHE A 57 -10.91 -7.37 20.71
N TRP A 58 -9.74 -7.79 20.22
CA TRP A 58 -8.88 -7.04 19.29
C TRP A 58 -8.88 -7.64 17.87
N GLY A 59 -9.85 -8.50 17.55
CA GLY A 59 -9.96 -9.21 16.28
C GLY A 59 -10.61 -8.36 15.18
N ASP A 60 -10.16 -8.56 13.94
CA ASP A 60 -10.66 -7.93 12.72
C ASP A 60 -11.90 -8.61 12.13
N ARG A 61 -12.42 -9.66 12.77
CA ARG A 61 -13.58 -10.46 12.32
C ARG A 61 -13.43 -11.01 10.90
N LEU A 62 -12.20 -11.39 10.56
CA LEU A 62 -11.85 -12.00 9.27
C LEU A 62 -11.32 -13.42 9.47
N CYS A 63 -11.50 -14.26 8.45
CA CYS A 63 -10.97 -15.61 8.44
C CYS A 63 -9.43 -15.61 8.28
N LYS A 64 -8.74 -16.48 9.03
CA LYS A 64 -7.27 -16.62 9.04
C LYS A 64 -6.84 -18.09 8.87
N ARG A 65 -5.57 -18.31 8.50
CA ARG A 65 -5.00 -19.63 8.16
C ARG A 65 -4.19 -20.29 9.29
N TRP A 66 -3.82 -19.56 10.33
CA TRP A 66 -2.90 -19.98 11.39
C TRP A 66 -3.61 -20.16 12.71
#